data_AF-A0A2A4N8E8-F1
#
_entry.id   AF-A0A2A4N8E8-F1
#
_cell.length_a   1.000
_cell.length_b   1.000
_cell.length_c   1.000
_cell.angle_alpha   90.00
_cell.angle_beta   90.00
_cell.angle_gamma   90.00
#
_symmetry.space_group_name_H-M   'P 1'
#
loop_
_entity.id
_entity.type
_entity.pdbx_description
1 polymer ?
#
loop_
_entity_poly.entity_id
_entity_poly.type
_entity_poly.pdbx_seq_one_letter_code
_entity_poly.pdbx_strand_id
1 'polypeptide(L)'
;SETISNLTLGLNGIHNIENAIAAIAVAIKLNIGPERIRNSLSSYAGVKRRFEYIFKHDDLIYIDDYAHHPNEVSACINSIKELYPDKKITAVFQPHLYSRTQDFMDEFAESLSNVDELTVLPIYPAREKAIEGVTSEALLEKIQLSNKKLSSKDALTSELNTDDIDVLLTIGAGDIDQLVPAIRNKCLKSQLQQVVKDIEEIFDGELLLNEPLSKYTTLKIGGPADIFLKPVSKDGLVRVMKYVIKHKVPFFVLGNGSNLLVGDKGIRGVTIFMKNVFDYLNVDNCNVTVGASYSLPKLSLETLKMGLQGLEGTAGIPATIGGAVRMNAGAYQTEMFDLVEEVQVIRNGELLKLKSSDINYRYRHTDLGKDIVLEATFKLNKVDNAQVVLDKRKELLDSRNNAQPVNTLNVGSLFKNPKGDHAARLIEASGLKGYKHGEAQVSDKHANFLINNRNASAKEMMELIELVKTTVYEKFKIRLEMEVQKAGEGF
;
A
#
# COMPACT_ATOMS: atom_id res chain seq x y z
N SER A 1 42.39 -7.85 -20.47
CA SER A 1 41.23 -7.07 -20.00
C SER A 1 40.32 -8.02 -19.26
N GLU A 2 39.90 -7.67 -18.05
CA GLU A 2 38.89 -8.43 -17.32
C GLU A 2 37.51 -7.96 -17.80
N THR A 3 36.60 -8.88 -18.13
CA THR A 3 35.26 -8.55 -18.64
C THR A 3 34.22 -9.01 -17.63
N ILE A 4 33.41 -8.09 -17.12
CA ILE A 4 32.29 -8.36 -16.21
C ILE A 4 30.99 -8.18 -16.99
N SER A 5 30.27 -9.28 -17.24
CA SER A 5 28.98 -9.28 -17.94
C SER A 5 27.79 -9.22 -16.96
N ASN A 6 26.62 -8.88 -17.50
CA ASN A 6 25.33 -8.83 -16.78
C ASN A 6 25.34 -7.85 -15.60
N LEU A 7 25.85 -6.64 -15.82
CA LEU A 7 25.75 -5.55 -14.84
C LEU A 7 24.41 -4.84 -15.01
N THR A 8 23.70 -4.67 -13.90
CA THR A 8 22.49 -3.85 -13.80
C THR A 8 22.78 -2.72 -12.84
N LEU A 9 22.65 -1.48 -13.30
CA LEU A 9 22.79 -0.31 -12.45
C LEU A 9 21.41 0.05 -11.88
N GLY A 10 21.33 0.24 -10.56
CA GLY A 10 20.09 0.68 -9.90
C GLY A 10 19.67 2.13 -10.20
N LEU A 11 20.44 2.85 -11.02
CA LEU A 11 20.31 4.28 -11.32
C LEU A 11 20.31 4.52 -12.84
N ASN A 12 19.60 5.57 -13.26
CA ASN A 12 19.53 6.01 -14.65
C ASN A 12 20.54 7.13 -14.95
N GLY A 13 20.85 7.34 -16.23
CA GLY A 13 21.67 8.46 -16.71
C GLY A 13 23.13 8.10 -17.01
N ILE A 14 23.70 8.72 -18.05
CA ILE A 14 25.04 8.40 -18.54
C ILE A 14 26.16 8.68 -17.53
N HIS A 15 26.03 9.75 -16.74
CA HIS A 15 26.96 10.10 -15.67
C HIS A 15 27.03 9.02 -14.58
N ASN A 16 25.90 8.35 -14.28
CA ASN A 16 25.88 7.25 -13.32
C ASN A 16 26.55 5.99 -13.89
N ILE A 17 26.48 5.79 -15.21
CA ILE A 17 27.24 4.75 -15.90
C ILE A 17 28.75 5.05 -15.80
N GLU A 18 29.17 6.28 -16.06
CA GLU A 18 30.57 6.70 -15.93
C GLU A 18 31.10 6.54 -14.50
N ASN A 19 30.32 6.98 -13.51
CA ASN A 19 30.64 6.79 -12.09
C ASN A 19 30.73 5.31 -11.72
N ALA A 20 29.81 4.47 -12.24
CA ALA A 20 29.86 3.04 -12.04
C ALA A 20 31.12 2.43 -12.66
N ILE A 21 31.51 2.86 -13.88
CA ILE A 21 32.74 2.41 -14.53
C ILE A 21 33.97 2.77 -13.68
N ALA A 22 34.05 4.01 -13.17
CA ALA A 22 35.14 4.44 -12.29
C ALA A 22 35.18 3.61 -10.99
N ALA A 23 34.03 3.39 -10.37
CA ALA A 23 33.92 2.58 -9.14
C ALA A 23 34.30 1.11 -9.40
N ILE A 24 33.88 0.52 -10.53
CA ILE A 24 34.26 -0.83 -10.95
C ILE A 24 35.78 -0.90 -11.15
N ALA A 25 36.38 0.08 -11.82
CA ALA A 25 37.82 0.11 -12.06
C ALA A 25 38.62 0.13 -10.74
N VAL A 26 38.18 0.93 -9.76
CA VAL A 26 38.76 0.94 -8.40
C VAL A 26 38.53 -0.39 -7.69
N ALA A 27 37.33 -0.97 -7.78
CA ALA A 27 37.01 -2.24 -7.15
C ALA A 27 37.88 -3.39 -7.70
N ILE A 28 38.12 -3.43 -9.00
CA ILE A 28 39.03 -4.38 -9.65
C ILE A 28 40.47 -4.18 -9.13
N LYS A 29 40.94 -2.93 -9.02
CA LYS A 29 42.27 -2.62 -8.45
C LYS A 29 42.43 -3.06 -7.00
N LEU A 30 41.33 -3.11 -6.25
CA LEU A 30 41.28 -3.60 -4.87
C LEU A 30 41.01 -5.11 -4.76
N ASN A 31 41.08 -5.86 -5.86
CA ASN A 31 40.80 -7.30 -5.94
C ASN A 31 39.40 -7.68 -5.43
N ILE A 32 38.39 -6.82 -5.63
CA ILE A 32 36.99 -7.15 -5.34
C ILE A 32 36.44 -8.00 -6.49
N GLY A 33 35.93 -9.19 -6.16
CA GLY A 33 35.44 -10.14 -7.15
C GLY A 33 34.19 -9.68 -7.93
N PRO A 34 34.00 -10.13 -9.18
CA PRO A 34 32.91 -9.71 -10.07
C PRO A 34 31.49 -9.87 -9.51
N GLU A 35 31.21 -10.96 -8.78
CA GLU A 35 29.89 -11.19 -8.17
C GLU A 35 29.55 -10.13 -7.12
N ARG A 36 30.55 -9.71 -6.33
CA ARG A 36 30.35 -8.67 -5.32
C ARG A 36 30.10 -7.31 -5.99
N ILE A 37 30.82 -7.00 -7.06
CA ILE A 37 30.61 -5.80 -7.88
C ILE A 37 29.18 -5.78 -8.45
N ARG A 38 28.72 -6.89 -9.06
CA ARG A 38 27.38 -7.00 -9.64
C ARG A 38 26.29 -6.79 -8.59
N ASN A 39 26.40 -7.49 -7.46
CA ASN A 39 25.43 -7.37 -6.36
C ASN A 39 25.42 -5.96 -5.78
N SER A 40 26.59 -5.37 -5.53
CA SER A 40 26.70 -4.01 -5.00
C SER A 40 26.10 -2.97 -5.94
N LEU A 41 26.38 -3.00 -7.25
CA LEU A 41 25.82 -2.07 -8.22
C LEU A 41 24.30 -2.19 -8.35
N SER A 42 23.78 -3.42 -8.36
CA SER A 42 22.34 -3.67 -8.45
C SER A 42 21.59 -3.22 -7.19
N SER A 43 22.25 -3.30 -6.02
CA SER A 43 21.71 -2.90 -4.73
C SER A 43 21.88 -1.41 -4.39
N TYR A 44 22.68 -0.68 -5.17
CA TYR A 44 22.97 0.72 -4.89
C TYR A 44 21.77 1.59 -5.27
N ALA A 45 21.10 2.13 -4.25
CA ALA A 45 19.91 2.98 -4.39
C ALA A 45 20.23 4.47 -4.66
N GLY A 46 21.52 4.81 -4.87
CA GLY A 46 21.97 6.19 -5.05
C GLY A 46 22.33 6.90 -3.76
N VAL A 47 22.64 8.19 -3.90
CA VAL A 47 22.82 9.11 -2.78
C VAL A 47 21.47 9.79 -2.56
N LYS A 48 21.04 9.88 -1.29
CA LYS A 48 19.83 10.59 -0.92
C LYS A 48 19.83 12.00 -1.55
N ARG A 49 18.72 12.39 -2.18
CA ARG A 49 18.57 13.64 -2.93
C ARG A 49 19.45 13.80 -4.17
N ARG A 50 20.07 12.76 -4.75
CA ARG A 50 20.67 12.86 -6.09
C ARG A 50 19.76 12.20 -7.09
N PHE A 51 19.14 12.99 -7.96
CA PHE A 51 18.16 12.54 -8.94
C PHE A 51 17.07 11.63 -8.31
N GLU A 52 16.55 12.02 -7.15
CA GLU A 52 15.64 11.18 -6.37
C GLU A 52 14.19 11.34 -6.88
N TYR A 53 13.57 10.23 -7.31
CA TYR A 53 12.14 10.24 -7.63
C TYR A 53 11.30 10.32 -6.36
N ILE A 54 10.69 11.48 -6.12
CA ILE A 54 9.80 11.71 -4.98
C ILE A 54 8.37 11.25 -5.29
N PHE A 55 7.93 11.46 -6.54
CA PHE A 55 6.65 11.03 -7.05
C PHE A 55 6.77 10.72 -8.54
N LYS A 56 6.11 9.66 -9.01
CA LYS A 56 6.12 9.26 -10.42
C LYS A 56 4.77 8.70 -10.80
N HIS A 57 4.01 9.48 -11.57
CA HIS A 57 2.82 9.06 -12.29
C HIS A 57 3.04 9.27 -13.79
N ASP A 58 2.19 8.69 -14.63
CA ASP A 58 2.32 8.83 -16.09
C ASP A 58 2.16 10.29 -16.53
N ASP A 59 1.36 11.09 -15.82
CA ASP A 59 1.14 12.52 -16.11
C ASP A 59 2.17 13.43 -15.43
N LEU A 60 2.42 13.24 -14.13
CA LEU A 60 3.29 14.09 -13.32
C LEU A 60 4.45 13.30 -12.71
N ILE A 61 5.68 13.77 -12.96
CA ILE A 61 6.92 13.30 -12.33
C ILE A 61 7.44 14.38 -11.40
N TYR A 62 7.89 14.01 -10.20
CA TYR A 62 8.58 14.89 -9.27
C TYR A 62 9.93 14.31 -8.86
N ILE A 63 10.98 15.06 -9.15
CA ILE A 63 12.38 14.72 -8.84
C ILE A 63 12.96 15.77 -7.88
N ASP A 64 13.70 15.34 -6.86
CA ASP A 64 14.52 16.22 -6.00
C ASP A 64 16.01 15.95 -6.23
N ASP A 65 16.78 17.03 -6.38
CA ASP A 65 18.23 16.99 -6.58
C ASP A 65 18.98 17.99 -5.67
N TYR A 66 20.05 17.54 -5.02
CA TYR A 66 20.92 18.33 -4.14
C TYR A 66 21.89 19.27 -4.93
N ALA A 67 21.68 19.47 -6.24
CA ALA A 67 22.71 20.06 -7.09
C ALA A 67 22.91 21.51 -6.70
N HIS A 68 24.18 21.88 -6.60
CA HIS A 68 24.57 23.19 -6.07
C HIS A 68 25.75 23.79 -6.79
N HIS A 69 26.16 23.19 -7.92
CA HIS A 69 27.15 23.69 -8.85
C HIS A 69 26.55 23.70 -10.26
N PRO A 70 26.83 24.70 -11.12
CA PRO A 70 26.23 24.80 -12.46
C PRO A 70 26.28 23.51 -13.27
N ASN A 71 27.46 22.90 -13.42
CA ASN A 71 27.62 21.62 -14.14
C ASN A 71 26.71 20.49 -13.63
N GLU A 72 26.47 20.41 -12.31
CA GLU A 72 25.58 19.40 -11.75
C GLU A 72 24.11 19.71 -12.07
N VAL A 73 23.75 21.00 -12.03
CA VAL A 73 22.41 21.48 -12.42
C VAL A 73 22.15 21.17 -13.89
N SER A 74 23.10 21.48 -14.79
CA SER A 74 22.99 21.16 -16.21
C SER A 74 22.88 19.65 -16.45
N ALA A 75 23.70 18.84 -15.78
CA ALA A 75 23.67 17.38 -15.90
C ALA A 75 22.32 16.79 -15.45
N CYS A 76 21.74 17.32 -14.37
CA CYS A 76 20.42 16.93 -13.89
C CYS A 76 19.32 17.26 -14.91
N ILE A 77 19.27 18.51 -15.38
CA ILE A 77 18.29 18.97 -16.37
C ILE A 77 18.39 18.17 -17.67
N ASN A 78 19.61 17.97 -18.18
CA ASN A 78 19.83 17.21 -19.41
C ASN A 78 19.38 15.75 -19.28
N SER A 79 19.62 15.12 -18.12
CA SER A 79 19.14 13.77 -17.85
C SER A 79 17.61 13.68 -17.85
N ILE A 80 16.90 14.72 -17.39
CA ILE A 80 15.43 14.77 -17.45
C ILE A 80 14.96 14.91 -18.90
N LYS A 81 15.58 15.78 -19.70
CA LYS A 81 15.25 15.94 -21.12
C LYS A 81 15.46 14.66 -21.93
N GLU A 82 16.51 13.91 -21.63
CA GLU A 82 16.76 12.60 -22.25
C GLU A 82 15.69 11.57 -21.87
N LEU A 83 15.27 11.56 -20.60
CA LEU A 83 14.25 10.62 -20.11
C LEU A 83 12.83 10.98 -20.53
N TYR A 84 12.56 12.27 -20.71
CA TYR A 84 11.22 12.82 -20.96
C TYR A 84 11.27 13.94 -22.03
N PRO A 85 11.59 13.60 -23.30
CA PRO A 85 11.87 14.59 -24.35
C PRO A 85 10.67 15.47 -24.71
N ASP A 86 9.45 14.97 -24.51
CA ASP A 86 8.20 15.65 -24.88
C ASP A 86 7.49 16.31 -23.68
N LYS A 87 8.11 16.31 -22.49
CA LYS A 87 7.51 16.82 -21.26
C LYS A 87 8.10 18.16 -20.84
N LYS A 88 7.24 19.05 -20.36
CA LYS A 88 7.60 20.35 -19.80
C LYS A 88 8.30 20.19 -18.44
N ILE A 89 9.42 20.89 -18.25
CA ILE A 89 10.21 20.90 -17.02
C ILE A 89 9.92 22.20 -16.25
N THR A 90 9.24 22.06 -15.11
CA THR A 90 9.05 23.12 -14.12
C THR A 90 10.07 22.93 -13.00
N ALA A 91 11.05 23.82 -12.89
CA ALA A 91 12.10 23.75 -11.89
C ALA A 91 11.92 24.75 -10.74
N VAL A 92 12.32 24.33 -9.54
CA VAL A 92 12.46 25.18 -8.36
C VAL A 92 13.90 25.11 -7.89
N PHE A 93 14.63 26.22 -7.96
CA PHE A 93 16.04 26.28 -7.57
C PHE A 93 16.23 27.11 -6.30
N GLN A 94 16.96 26.57 -5.33
CA GLN A 94 17.47 27.33 -4.19
C GLN A 94 18.99 27.47 -4.27
N PRO A 95 19.52 28.68 -4.52
CA PRO A 95 20.94 28.93 -4.46
C PRO A 95 21.49 28.65 -3.05
N HIS A 96 22.74 28.19 -2.96
CA HIS A 96 23.41 27.86 -1.71
C HIS A 96 24.73 28.62 -1.61
N LEU A 97 24.90 29.40 -0.53
CA LEU A 97 25.96 30.38 -0.28
C LEU A 97 25.88 31.62 -1.18
N TYR A 98 26.16 32.78 -0.61
CA TYR A 98 26.33 34.02 -1.37
C TYR A 98 27.62 33.96 -2.20
N SER A 99 28.72 33.51 -1.60
CA SER A 99 30.02 33.37 -2.28
C SER A 99 29.91 32.55 -3.56
N ARG A 100 29.30 31.37 -3.48
CA ARG A 100 29.11 30.48 -4.63
C ARG A 100 28.20 31.08 -5.69
N THR A 101 27.13 31.75 -5.27
CA THR A 101 26.21 32.40 -6.21
C THR A 101 26.92 33.54 -6.94
N GLN A 102 27.83 34.26 -6.26
CA GLN A 102 28.67 35.28 -6.87
C GLN A 102 29.65 34.69 -7.88
N ASP A 103 30.38 33.64 -7.50
CA ASP A 103 31.44 33.02 -8.31
C ASP A 103 30.89 32.41 -9.61
N PHE A 104 29.67 31.89 -9.58
CA PHE A 104 29.07 31.12 -10.68
C PHE A 104 27.76 31.71 -11.20
N MET A 105 27.56 33.02 -11.01
CA MET A 105 26.28 33.68 -11.32
C MET A 105 25.85 33.46 -12.78
N ASP A 106 26.78 33.63 -13.71
CA ASP A 106 26.51 33.55 -15.15
C ASP A 106 26.30 32.09 -15.59
N GLU A 107 27.06 31.15 -15.03
CA GLU A 107 26.96 29.72 -15.32
C GLU A 107 25.68 29.10 -14.74
N PHE A 108 25.24 29.55 -13.55
CA PHE A 108 23.91 29.20 -13.04
C PHE A 108 22.82 29.75 -13.95
N ALA A 109 22.96 31.00 -14.40
CA ALA A 109 21.98 31.60 -15.30
C ALA A 109 21.85 30.81 -16.61
N GLU A 110 22.97 30.41 -17.22
CA GLU A 110 22.98 29.55 -18.40
C GLU A 110 22.33 28.18 -18.13
N SER A 111 22.74 27.52 -17.05
CA SER A 111 22.23 26.19 -16.68
C SER A 111 20.72 26.18 -16.46
N LEU A 112 20.22 27.16 -15.69
CA LEU A 112 18.81 27.29 -15.34
C LEU A 112 17.94 27.85 -16.48
N SER A 113 18.54 28.38 -17.55
CA SER A 113 17.80 28.79 -18.76
C SER A 113 17.31 27.59 -19.59
N ASN A 114 17.78 26.37 -19.26
CA ASN A 114 17.45 25.16 -20.00
C ASN A 114 16.20 24.42 -19.49
N VAL A 115 15.30 25.09 -18.76
CA VAL A 115 14.00 24.54 -18.33
C VAL A 115 12.86 25.35 -18.95
N ASP A 116 11.62 24.87 -18.84
CA ASP A 116 10.46 25.57 -19.41
C ASP A 116 9.87 26.59 -18.45
N GLU A 117 9.91 26.30 -17.14
CA GLU A 117 9.50 27.23 -16.08
C GLU A 117 10.47 27.18 -14.92
N LEU A 118 10.73 28.34 -14.31
CA LEU A 118 11.66 28.43 -13.19
C LEU A 118 11.10 29.28 -12.03
N THR A 119 11.13 28.71 -10.84
CA THR A 119 10.98 29.46 -9.58
C THR A 119 12.31 29.48 -8.85
N VAL A 120 12.82 30.66 -8.50
CA VAL A 120 14.04 30.80 -7.70
C VAL A 120 13.67 31.22 -6.28
N LEU A 121 14.20 30.49 -5.29
CA LEU A 121 14.03 30.78 -3.87
C LEU A 121 15.15 31.70 -3.35
N PRO A 122 14.98 32.34 -2.18
CA PRO A 122 16.06 33.09 -1.53
C PRO A 122 17.31 32.23 -1.32
N ILE A 123 18.48 32.84 -1.54
CA ILE A 123 19.78 32.22 -1.30
C ILE A 123 19.84 31.67 0.13
N TYR A 124 20.15 30.39 0.28
CA TYR A 124 20.41 29.79 1.58
C TYR A 124 21.86 30.15 2.00
N PRO A 125 22.06 30.95 3.06
CA PRO A 125 23.36 31.56 3.33
C PRO A 125 24.36 30.63 4.02
N ALA A 126 23.89 29.55 4.66
CA ALA A 126 24.71 28.65 5.49
C ALA A 126 25.73 29.36 6.41
N ARG A 127 25.30 30.44 7.09
CA ARG A 127 26.08 31.32 7.99
C ARG A 127 26.95 32.39 7.32
N GLU A 128 26.92 32.52 6.00
CA GLU A 128 27.53 33.66 5.31
C GLU A 128 26.75 34.95 5.55
N LYS A 129 27.47 36.08 5.50
CA LYS A 129 26.85 37.41 5.42
C LYS A 129 26.46 37.66 3.97
N ALA A 130 25.36 38.39 3.78
CA ALA A 130 24.95 38.84 2.46
C ALA A 130 26.09 39.62 1.79
N ILE A 131 26.28 39.37 0.49
CA ILE A 131 27.22 40.09 -0.37
C ILE A 131 26.40 41.07 -1.21
N GLU A 132 26.83 42.33 -1.26
CA GLU A 132 26.14 43.38 -2.02
C GLU A 132 26.03 42.99 -3.50
N GLY A 133 24.81 43.10 -4.06
CA GLY A 133 24.52 42.73 -5.46
C GLY A 133 24.35 41.23 -5.72
N VAL A 134 24.56 40.37 -4.72
CA VAL A 134 24.41 38.91 -4.86
C VAL A 134 23.09 38.47 -4.25
N THR A 135 22.04 38.47 -5.07
CA THR A 135 20.69 38.09 -4.64
C THR A 135 20.03 37.14 -5.63
N SER A 136 18.96 36.47 -5.21
CA SER A 136 18.17 35.60 -6.09
C SER A 136 17.50 36.40 -7.22
N GLU A 137 17.14 37.66 -6.97
CA GLU A 137 16.64 38.61 -7.96
C GLU A 137 17.70 38.84 -9.06
N ALA A 138 18.94 39.14 -8.66
CA ALA A 138 20.04 39.39 -9.61
C ALA A 138 20.35 38.15 -10.46
N LEU A 139 20.32 36.96 -9.86
CA LEU A 139 20.42 35.70 -10.60
C LEU A 139 19.25 35.52 -11.58
N LEU A 140 18.01 35.76 -11.11
CA LEU A 140 16.81 35.62 -11.93
C LEU A 140 16.83 36.55 -13.14
N GLU A 141 17.32 37.78 -13.00
CA GLU A 141 17.45 38.74 -14.11
C GLU A 141 18.35 38.23 -15.24
N LYS A 142 19.46 37.57 -14.89
CA LYS A 142 20.43 37.02 -15.86
C LYS A 142 19.91 35.80 -16.64
N ILE A 143 19.01 35.01 -16.06
CA ILE A 143 18.44 33.80 -16.68
C ILE A 143 17.64 34.15 -17.94
N GLN A 144 17.92 33.51 -19.07
CA GLN A 144 17.22 33.74 -20.34
C GLN A 144 16.01 32.82 -20.47
N LEU A 145 14.96 33.10 -19.68
CA LEU A 145 13.71 32.35 -19.68
C LEU A 145 12.52 33.31 -19.53
N SER A 146 11.45 33.09 -20.31
CA SER A 146 10.25 33.93 -20.28
C SER A 146 9.37 33.64 -19.04
N ASN A 147 9.20 32.37 -18.69
CA ASN A 147 8.40 31.95 -17.54
C ASN A 147 9.29 31.70 -16.32
N LYS A 148 9.66 32.78 -15.63
CA LYS A 148 10.51 32.73 -14.45
C LYS A 148 9.98 33.66 -13.35
N LYS A 149 10.09 33.26 -12.09
CA LYS A 149 9.65 34.06 -10.94
C LYS A 149 10.47 33.81 -9.68
N LEU A 150 10.32 34.72 -8.71
CA LEU A 150 10.75 34.50 -7.33
C LEU A 150 9.59 33.96 -6.50
N SER A 151 9.91 33.17 -5.48
CA SER A 151 8.94 32.75 -4.47
C SER A 151 9.64 32.60 -3.13
N SER A 152 8.89 32.71 -2.03
CA SER A 152 9.42 32.39 -0.69
C SER A 152 9.22 30.91 -0.39
N LYS A 153 9.98 30.37 0.57
CA LYS A 153 9.75 28.99 1.06
C LYS A 153 8.30 28.76 1.50
N ASP A 154 7.73 29.74 2.19
CA ASP A 154 6.38 29.62 2.77
C ASP A 154 5.29 29.70 1.69
N ALA A 155 5.51 30.46 0.62
CA ALA A 155 4.54 30.64 -0.45
C ALA A 155 4.64 29.57 -1.56
N LEU A 156 5.80 28.95 -1.74
CA LEU A 156 6.06 28.02 -2.85
C LEU A 156 4.99 26.94 -2.99
N THR A 157 4.66 26.26 -1.88
CA THR A 157 3.72 25.13 -1.93
C THR A 157 2.32 25.58 -2.36
N SER A 158 1.87 26.77 -1.96
CA SER A 158 0.58 27.32 -2.42
C SER A 158 0.61 27.71 -3.90
N GLU A 159 1.72 28.28 -4.37
CA GLU A 159 1.86 28.80 -5.73
C GLU A 159 2.08 27.73 -6.80
N LEU A 160 2.63 26.56 -6.45
CA LEU A 160 2.85 25.47 -7.40
C LEU A 160 1.51 24.92 -7.89
N ASN A 161 1.15 25.14 -9.15
CA ASN A 161 -0.01 24.51 -9.75
C ASN A 161 0.36 23.14 -10.32
N THR A 162 0.13 22.06 -9.57
CA THR A 162 0.52 20.70 -9.98
C THR A 162 -0.29 20.14 -11.15
N ASP A 163 -1.41 20.75 -11.51
CA ASP A 163 -2.27 20.30 -12.61
C ASP A 163 -1.69 20.63 -14.00
N ASP A 164 -0.69 21.53 -14.08
CA ASP A 164 -0.05 22.01 -15.32
C ASP A 164 1.46 21.70 -15.37
N ILE A 165 1.88 20.65 -14.65
CA ILE A 165 3.29 20.24 -14.56
C ILE A 165 3.45 18.80 -15.03
N ASP A 166 4.26 18.59 -16.06
CA ASP A 166 4.66 17.24 -16.49
C ASP A 166 5.83 16.72 -15.65
N VAL A 167 6.87 17.53 -15.47
CA VAL A 167 8.03 17.22 -14.61
C VAL A 167 8.30 18.39 -13.66
N LEU A 168 8.12 18.15 -12.37
CA LEU A 168 8.58 19.02 -11.29
C LEU A 168 9.99 18.62 -10.89
N LEU A 169 10.90 19.59 -10.83
CA LEU A 169 12.28 19.40 -10.37
C LEU A 169 12.60 20.39 -9.25
N THR A 170 12.91 19.90 -8.04
CA THR A 170 13.52 20.74 -6.99
C THR A 170 15.03 20.57 -6.98
N ILE A 171 15.76 21.68 -6.91
CA ILE A 171 17.22 21.71 -6.99
C ILE A 171 17.78 22.58 -5.86
N GLY A 172 18.71 22.06 -5.07
CA GLY A 172 19.51 22.89 -4.16
C GLY A 172 20.09 22.17 -2.96
N ALA A 173 21.19 22.69 -2.44
CA ALA A 173 21.87 22.16 -1.26
C ALA A 173 21.46 22.84 0.07
N GLY A 174 20.54 23.80 0.03
CA GLY A 174 19.99 24.46 1.21
C GLY A 174 18.89 23.65 1.89
N ASP A 175 17.89 24.36 2.40
CA ASP A 175 16.78 23.82 3.17
C ASP A 175 15.47 23.66 2.36
N ILE A 176 15.58 23.62 1.03
CA ILE A 176 14.50 23.27 0.09
C ILE A 176 13.98 21.83 0.31
N ASP A 177 14.80 20.93 0.83
CA ASP A 177 14.43 19.54 1.13
C ASP A 177 13.29 19.41 2.14
N GLN A 178 13.17 20.39 3.05
CA GLN A 178 12.09 20.48 4.01
C GLN A 178 10.71 20.65 3.35
N LEU A 179 10.67 21.15 2.10
CA LEU A 179 9.43 21.34 1.34
C LEU A 179 8.99 20.08 0.60
N VAL A 180 9.89 19.12 0.39
CA VAL A 180 9.64 17.90 -0.41
C VAL A 180 8.39 17.14 0.05
N PRO A 181 8.14 16.90 1.36
CA PRO A 181 6.92 16.22 1.80
C PRO A 181 5.64 16.99 1.46
N ALA A 182 5.65 18.32 1.59
CA ALA A 182 4.48 19.15 1.34
C ALA A 182 4.15 19.20 -0.16
N ILE A 183 5.16 19.34 -1.01
CA ILE A 183 5.03 19.31 -2.47
C ILE A 183 4.53 17.94 -2.93
N ARG A 184 5.12 16.85 -2.45
CA ARG A 184 4.68 15.48 -2.76
C ARG A 184 3.20 15.27 -2.44
N ASN A 185 2.74 15.77 -1.30
CA ASN A 185 1.33 15.67 -0.91
C ASN A 185 0.42 16.47 -1.86
N LYS A 186 0.88 17.59 -2.42
CA LYS A 186 0.14 18.35 -3.43
C LYS A 186 0.04 17.58 -4.74
N CYS A 187 1.14 17.02 -5.22
CA CYS A 187 1.17 16.15 -6.41
C CYS A 187 0.20 14.97 -6.29
N LEU A 188 0.21 14.28 -5.14
CA LEU A 188 -0.72 13.18 -4.84
C LEU A 188 -2.18 13.62 -4.88
N LYS A 189 -2.50 14.81 -4.35
CA LYS A 189 -3.88 15.33 -4.34
C LYS A 189 -4.41 15.62 -5.75
N SER A 190 -3.61 16.25 -6.59
CA SER A 190 -3.96 16.55 -7.99
C SER A 190 -4.23 15.27 -8.78
N GLN A 191 -3.34 14.29 -8.68
CA GLN A 191 -3.54 12.97 -9.29
C GLN A 191 -4.84 12.31 -8.81
N LEU A 192 -5.10 12.35 -7.49
CA LEU A 192 -6.33 11.79 -6.93
C LEU A 192 -7.58 12.49 -7.46
N GLN A 193 -7.55 13.81 -7.67
CA GLN A 193 -8.71 14.54 -8.23
C GLN A 193 -9.04 14.07 -9.65
N GLN A 194 -8.03 13.90 -10.51
CA GLN A 194 -8.24 13.39 -11.86
C GLN A 194 -8.79 11.95 -11.83
N VAL A 195 -8.20 11.08 -11.00
CA VAL A 195 -8.69 9.70 -10.79
C VAL A 195 -10.14 9.67 -10.30
N VAL A 196 -10.52 10.57 -9.38
CA VAL A 196 -11.90 10.66 -8.90
C VAL A 196 -12.84 11.02 -10.04
N LYS A 197 -12.53 12.07 -10.80
CA LYS A 197 -13.35 12.51 -11.94
C LYS A 197 -13.54 11.39 -12.97
N ASP A 198 -12.45 10.71 -13.34
CA ASP A 198 -12.50 9.63 -14.32
C ASP A 198 -13.31 8.43 -13.81
N ILE A 199 -13.22 8.12 -12.52
CA ILE A 199 -14.03 7.06 -11.90
C ILE A 199 -15.50 7.47 -11.84
N GLU A 200 -15.84 8.72 -11.50
CA GLU A 200 -17.22 9.22 -11.46
C GLU A 200 -17.93 9.08 -12.82
N GLU A 201 -17.21 9.23 -13.93
CA GLU A 201 -17.77 9.09 -15.28
C GLU A 201 -18.07 7.63 -15.67
N ILE A 202 -17.30 6.66 -15.16
CA ILE A 202 -17.40 5.25 -15.58
C ILE A 202 -18.07 4.32 -14.56
N PHE A 203 -18.15 4.76 -13.30
CA PHE A 203 -18.65 3.98 -12.17
C PHE A 203 -20.14 4.22 -11.95
N ASP A 204 -20.89 3.14 -11.75
CA ASP A 204 -22.34 3.20 -11.51
C ASP A 204 -22.72 3.11 -10.02
N GLY A 205 -21.75 3.12 -9.11
CA GLY A 205 -21.95 2.99 -7.66
C GLY A 205 -21.69 4.26 -6.85
N GLU A 206 -21.60 4.10 -5.53
CA GLU A 206 -21.33 5.21 -4.61
C GLU A 206 -19.82 5.44 -4.49
N LEU A 207 -19.35 6.66 -4.79
CA LEU A 207 -17.98 7.11 -4.58
C LEU A 207 -17.94 8.09 -3.39
N LEU A 208 -17.09 7.79 -2.42
CA LEU A 208 -16.86 8.63 -1.24
C LEU A 208 -15.37 8.98 -1.14
N LEU A 209 -15.08 10.20 -0.72
CA LEU A 209 -13.71 10.67 -0.49
C LEU A 209 -13.39 10.72 1.00
N ASN A 210 -12.15 10.38 1.36
CA ASN A 210 -11.64 10.42 2.73
C ASN A 210 -12.51 9.64 3.73
N GLU A 211 -13.11 8.54 3.30
CA GLU A 211 -14.09 7.81 4.10
C GLU A 211 -13.36 6.98 5.19
N PRO A 212 -13.66 7.18 6.48
CA PRO A 212 -12.96 6.50 7.57
C PRO A 212 -13.29 5.00 7.60
N LEU A 213 -12.25 4.18 7.48
CA LEU A 213 -12.38 2.72 7.39
C LEU A 213 -12.80 2.06 8.71
N SER A 214 -12.64 2.75 9.85
CA SER A 214 -13.20 2.33 11.15
C SER A 214 -14.71 2.06 11.11
N LYS A 215 -15.47 2.68 10.21
CA LYS A 215 -16.91 2.37 10.04
C LYS A 215 -17.14 0.94 9.53
N TYR A 216 -16.19 0.39 8.76
CA TYR A 216 -16.32 -0.83 7.97
C TYR A 216 -15.48 -2.02 8.47
N THR A 217 -14.57 -1.82 9.42
CA THR A 217 -13.79 -2.90 10.06
C THR A 217 -14.47 -3.43 11.33
N THR A 218 -14.31 -4.71 11.66
CA THR A 218 -14.86 -5.28 12.91
C THR A 218 -14.16 -4.75 14.15
N LEU A 219 -12.86 -4.41 14.04
CA LEU A 219 -12.09 -3.77 15.10
C LEU A 219 -12.54 -2.33 15.36
N LYS A 220 -13.27 -1.72 14.43
CA LYS A 220 -13.61 -0.28 14.44
C LYS A 220 -12.37 0.63 14.51
N ILE A 221 -11.29 0.19 13.87
CA ILE A 221 -10.02 0.93 13.70
C ILE A 221 -9.75 1.07 12.21
N GLY A 222 -9.25 2.23 11.81
CA GLY A 222 -8.82 2.51 10.44
C GLY A 222 -9.04 3.95 10.03
N GLY A 223 -7.97 4.57 9.54
CA GLY A 223 -8.00 5.91 8.95
C GLY A 223 -8.78 6.01 7.63
N PRO A 224 -8.71 7.16 6.94
CA PRO A 224 -9.47 7.41 5.73
C PRO A 224 -8.95 6.63 4.51
N ALA A 225 -9.85 6.09 3.71
CA ALA A 225 -9.57 5.74 2.32
C ALA A 225 -9.63 6.98 1.43
N ASP A 226 -8.65 7.20 0.55
CA ASP A 226 -8.66 8.36 -0.37
C ASP A 226 -9.91 8.35 -1.24
N ILE A 227 -10.16 7.23 -1.92
CA ILE A 227 -11.35 6.98 -2.74
C ILE A 227 -11.98 5.68 -2.25
N PHE A 228 -13.25 5.72 -1.86
CA PHE A 228 -13.99 4.57 -1.36
C PHE A 228 -15.20 4.30 -2.26
N LEU A 229 -15.23 3.12 -2.87
CA LEU A 229 -16.21 2.73 -3.86
C LEU A 229 -17.14 1.65 -3.32
N LYS A 230 -18.45 1.82 -3.51
CA LYS A 230 -19.47 0.78 -3.27
C LYS A 230 -20.15 0.42 -4.58
N PRO A 231 -19.72 -0.64 -5.26
CA PRO A 231 -20.29 -1.04 -6.54
C PRO A 231 -21.75 -1.46 -6.39
N VAL A 232 -22.58 -1.10 -7.37
CA VAL A 232 -23.98 -1.57 -7.47
C VAL A 232 -24.20 -2.54 -8.63
N SER A 233 -23.18 -2.72 -9.48
CA SER A 233 -23.18 -3.67 -10.58
C SER A 233 -21.79 -4.34 -10.71
N LYS A 234 -21.77 -5.56 -11.26
CA LYS A 234 -20.53 -6.26 -11.60
C LYS A 234 -19.80 -5.56 -12.75
N ASP A 235 -20.53 -5.13 -13.77
CA ASP A 235 -19.95 -4.49 -14.96
C ASP A 235 -19.31 -3.14 -14.62
N GLY A 236 -19.94 -2.36 -13.73
CA GLY A 236 -19.37 -1.12 -13.20
C GLY A 236 -18.08 -1.34 -12.43
N LEU A 237 -18.01 -2.39 -11.60
CA LEU A 237 -16.76 -2.76 -10.95
C LEU A 237 -15.69 -3.15 -11.98
N VAL A 238 -16.02 -3.94 -13.01
CA VAL A 238 -15.06 -4.32 -14.06
C VAL A 238 -14.54 -3.08 -14.81
N ARG A 239 -15.40 -2.13 -15.19
CA ARG A 239 -14.97 -0.88 -15.85
C ARG A 239 -13.98 -0.10 -14.99
N VAL A 240 -14.29 0.10 -13.71
CA VAL A 240 -13.38 0.77 -12.77
C VAL A 240 -12.08 0.00 -12.62
N MET A 241 -12.12 -1.33 -12.51
CA MET A 241 -10.90 -2.11 -12.36
C MET A 241 -9.99 -2.05 -13.58
N LYS A 242 -10.55 -2.01 -14.79
CA LYS A 242 -9.76 -1.77 -16.02
C LYS A 242 -9.04 -0.42 -15.94
N TYR A 243 -9.74 0.62 -15.51
CA TYR A 243 -9.15 1.95 -15.34
C TYR A 243 -8.04 1.96 -14.27
N VAL A 244 -8.33 1.45 -13.07
CA VAL A 244 -7.41 1.41 -11.92
C VAL A 244 -6.13 0.65 -12.27
N ILE A 245 -6.24 -0.48 -12.98
CA ILE A 245 -5.08 -1.30 -13.36
C ILE A 245 -4.29 -0.64 -14.48
N LYS A 246 -4.97 -0.05 -15.49
CA LYS A 246 -4.31 0.69 -16.59
C LYS A 246 -3.46 1.84 -16.06
N HIS A 247 -4.00 2.65 -15.15
CA HIS A 247 -3.33 3.82 -14.58
C HIS A 247 -2.51 3.51 -13.32
N LYS A 248 -2.31 2.21 -13.00
CA LYS A 248 -1.52 1.73 -11.86
C LYS A 248 -1.93 2.37 -10.52
N VAL A 249 -3.21 2.73 -10.37
CA VAL A 249 -3.74 3.28 -9.13
C VAL A 249 -3.72 2.17 -8.08
N PRO A 250 -3.11 2.39 -6.90
CA PRO A 250 -3.14 1.39 -5.83
C PRO A 250 -4.59 1.14 -5.43
N PHE A 251 -4.96 -0.13 -5.23
CA PHE A 251 -6.28 -0.47 -4.76
C PHE A 251 -6.26 -1.51 -3.64
N PHE A 252 -7.34 -1.51 -2.86
CA PHE A 252 -7.58 -2.46 -1.77
C PHE A 252 -9.03 -2.95 -1.81
N VAL A 253 -9.24 -4.26 -1.68
CA VAL A 253 -10.57 -4.86 -1.63
C VAL A 253 -10.95 -5.12 -0.18
N LEU A 254 -12.06 -4.53 0.25
CA LEU A 254 -12.58 -4.63 1.60
C LEU A 254 -13.88 -5.46 1.61
N GLY A 255 -13.86 -6.58 2.33
CA GLY A 255 -15.07 -7.30 2.77
C GLY A 255 -15.55 -6.76 4.13
N ASN A 256 -15.86 -7.62 5.08
CA ASN A 256 -16.28 -7.20 6.44
C ASN A 256 -15.15 -6.65 7.33
N GLY A 257 -13.89 -6.66 6.86
CA GLY A 257 -12.74 -6.24 7.66
C GLY A 257 -12.51 -7.06 8.93
N SER A 258 -12.92 -8.34 8.94
CA SER A 258 -12.89 -9.24 10.11
C SER A 258 -11.53 -9.85 10.43
N ASN A 259 -10.54 -9.65 9.56
CA ASN A 259 -9.15 -10.13 9.70
C ASN A 259 -8.15 -9.01 9.31
N LEU A 260 -8.50 -7.76 9.59
CA LEU A 260 -7.81 -6.58 9.08
C LEU A 260 -7.56 -5.54 10.17
N LEU A 261 -6.30 -5.12 10.31
CA LEU A 261 -5.91 -3.91 11.03
C LEU A 261 -5.52 -2.85 10.01
N VAL A 262 -6.31 -1.77 9.94
CA VAL A 262 -6.04 -0.64 9.05
C VAL A 262 -5.31 0.44 9.83
N GLY A 263 -4.22 0.97 9.29
CA GLY A 263 -3.42 2.03 9.91
C GLY A 263 -4.20 3.35 10.09
N ASP A 264 -3.74 4.21 11.00
CA ASP A 264 -4.43 5.45 11.38
C ASP A 264 -4.44 6.50 10.26
N LYS A 265 -3.50 6.44 9.31
CA LYS A 265 -3.47 7.28 8.10
C LYS A 265 -4.28 6.67 6.95
N GLY A 266 -4.86 5.49 7.15
CA GLY A 266 -5.78 4.84 6.22
C GLY A 266 -5.10 4.34 4.94
N ILE A 267 -5.86 4.21 3.86
CA ILE A 267 -5.44 3.53 2.62
C ILE A 267 -5.36 4.54 1.47
N ARG A 268 -4.23 4.52 0.76
CA ARG A 268 -4.00 5.36 -0.42
C ARG A 268 -4.61 4.75 -1.68
N GLY A 269 -5.15 5.59 -2.56
CA GLY A 269 -5.79 5.16 -3.80
C GLY A 269 -7.23 4.65 -3.59
N VAL A 270 -7.61 3.57 -4.28
CA VAL A 270 -9.00 3.10 -4.38
C VAL A 270 -9.29 1.95 -3.41
N THR A 271 -10.21 2.14 -2.48
CA THR A 271 -10.76 1.07 -1.65
C THR A 271 -12.12 0.64 -2.17
N ILE A 272 -12.27 -0.64 -2.51
CA ILE A 272 -13.50 -1.22 -3.05
C ILE A 272 -14.18 -2.00 -1.95
N PHE A 273 -15.37 -1.58 -1.57
CA PHE A 273 -16.17 -2.25 -0.56
C PHE A 273 -17.15 -3.23 -1.20
N MET A 274 -16.87 -4.52 -1.05
CA MET A 274 -17.66 -5.60 -1.62
C MET A 274 -18.90 -5.84 -0.75
N LYS A 275 -20.05 -5.24 -1.11
CA LYS A 275 -21.34 -5.43 -0.42
C LYS A 275 -22.52 -5.36 -1.40
N ASN A 276 -23.69 -5.77 -0.94
CA ASN A 276 -25.00 -5.65 -1.59
C ASN A 276 -25.11 -6.40 -2.91
N VAL A 277 -24.55 -5.88 -4.01
CA VAL A 277 -24.66 -6.48 -5.35
C VAL A 277 -24.05 -7.88 -5.42
N PHE A 278 -23.14 -8.19 -4.49
CA PHE A 278 -22.53 -9.52 -4.36
C PHE A 278 -23.13 -10.33 -3.19
N ASP A 279 -24.35 -10.01 -2.72
CA ASP A 279 -25.07 -10.73 -1.65
C ASP A 279 -26.26 -11.51 -2.26
N TYR A 280 -25.95 -12.58 -2.97
CA TYR A 280 -26.93 -13.49 -3.55
C TYR A 280 -26.49 -14.95 -3.36
N LEU A 281 -27.48 -15.84 -3.43
CA LEU A 281 -27.32 -17.29 -3.31
C LEU A 281 -28.21 -17.97 -4.35
N ASN A 282 -27.60 -18.77 -5.21
CA ASN A 282 -28.27 -19.61 -6.20
C ASN A 282 -27.93 -21.07 -5.93
N VAL A 283 -28.96 -21.91 -5.78
CA VAL A 283 -28.80 -23.34 -5.48
C VAL A 283 -29.43 -24.15 -6.60
N ASP A 284 -28.61 -24.96 -7.26
CA ASP A 284 -29.04 -25.97 -8.24
C ASP A 284 -28.56 -27.34 -7.77
N ASN A 285 -29.49 -28.13 -7.25
CA ASN A 285 -29.22 -29.44 -6.65
C ASN A 285 -28.12 -29.37 -5.56
N CYS A 286 -26.92 -29.83 -5.90
CA CYS A 286 -25.74 -29.87 -5.01
C CYS A 286 -24.74 -28.76 -5.32
N ASN A 287 -25.00 -27.95 -6.36
CA ASN A 287 -24.13 -26.86 -6.79
C ASN A 287 -24.67 -25.56 -6.19
N VAL A 288 -23.85 -24.89 -5.39
CA VAL A 288 -24.22 -23.66 -4.69
C VAL A 288 -23.35 -22.53 -5.18
N THR A 289 -23.91 -21.62 -5.98
CA THR A 289 -23.23 -20.41 -6.46
C THR A 289 -23.59 -19.24 -5.56
N VAL A 290 -22.59 -18.55 -5.03
CA VAL A 290 -22.79 -17.52 -4.02
C VAL A 290 -21.87 -16.31 -4.27
N GLY A 291 -22.45 -15.12 -4.14
CA GLY A 291 -21.72 -13.87 -4.33
C GLY A 291 -20.68 -13.58 -3.23
N ALA A 292 -19.63 -12.85 -3.58
CA ALA A 292 -18.47 -12.61 -2.73
C ALA A 292 -18.74 -11.85 -1.42
N SER A 293 -19.83 -11.08 -1.33
CA SER A 293 -20.19 -10.38 -0.09
C SER A 293 -21.12 -11.16 0.82
N TYR A 294 -21.62 -12.31 0.35
CA TYR A 294 -22.51 -13.16 1.12
C TYR A 294 -21.81 -13.65 2.40
N SER A 295 -22.57 -13.76 3.49
CA SER A 295 -22.06 -14.14 4.81
C SER A 295 -21.80 -15.64 4.89
N LEU A 296 -20.58 -16.07 5.22
CA LEU A 296 -20.23 -17.48 5.34
C LEU A 296 -21.05 -18.21 6.44
N PRO A 297 -21.28 -17.64 7.64
CA PRO A 297 -22.18 -18.21 8.64
C PRO A 297 -23.63 -18.37 8.17
N LYS A 298 -24.10 -17.43 7.33
CA LYS A 298 -25.45 -17.46 6.72
C LYS A 298 -25.52 -18.58 5.68
N LEU A 299 -24.51 -18.70 4.82
CA LEU A 299 -24.42 -19.75 3.80
C LEU A 299 -24.45 -21.13 4.44
N SER A 300 -23.64 -21.33 5.49
CA SER A 300 -23.64 -22.55 6.30
C SER A 300 -25.04 -22.88 6.79
N LEU A 301 -25.77 -21.93 7.38
CA LEU A 301 -27.12 -22.19 7.89
C LEU A 301 -28.13 -22.50 6.78
N GLU A 302 -28.14 -21.74 5.69
CA GLU A 302 -29.14 -21.87 4.62
C GLU A 302 -28.97 -23.17 3.83
N THR A 303 -27.73 -23.54 3.49
CA THR A 303 -27.44 -24.80 2.78
C THR A 303 -27.84 -26.02 3.63
N LEU A 304 -27.55 -26.01 4.93
CA LEU A 304 -27.92 -27.11 5.82
C LEU A 304 -29.44 -27.25 5.99
N LYS A 305 -30.19 -26.14 6.03
CA LYS A 305 -31.66 -26.18 6.02
C LYS A 305 -32.24 -26.79 4.73
N MET A 306 -31.50 -26.70 3.63
CA MET A 306 -31.85 -27.34 2.36
C MET A 306 -31.37 -28.80 2.26
N GLY A 307 -30.82 -29.37 3.34
CA GLY A 307 -30.28 -30.72 3.35
C GLY A 307 -28.95 -30.86 2.59
N LEU A 308 -28.18 -29.78 2.47
CA LEU A 308 -26.85 -29.78 1.86
C LEU A 308 -25.78 -29.66 2.94
N GLN A 309 -24.94 -30.67 3.07
CA GLN A 309 -23.86 -30.78 4.06
C GLN A 309 -22.49 -30.39 3.49
N GLY A 310 -21.56 -30.07 4.40
CA GLY A 310 -20.16 -29.75 4.12
C GLY A 310 -19.69 -28.45 4.76
N LEU A 311 -20.61 -27.53 5.09
CA LEU A 311 -20.30 -26.19 5.62
C LEU A 311 -20.58 -26.04 7.12
N GLU A 312 -20.80 -27.12 7.86
CA GLU A 312 -21.11 -27.07 9.30
C GLU A 312 -19.95 -26.46 10.10
N GLY A 313 -18.72 -26.81 9.73
CA GLY A 313 -17.48 -26.34 10.37
C GLY A 313 -17.24 -24.84 10.23
N THR A 314 -17.89 -24.17 9.28
CA THR A 314 -17.63 -22.76 8.94
C THR A 314 -18.56 -21.78 9.65
N ALA A 315 -19.55 -22.29 10.40
CA ALA A 315 -20.63 -21.52 11.03
C ALA A 315 -20.16 -20.35 11.92
N GLY A 316 -18.98 -20.46 12.51
CA GLY A 316 -18.41 -19.44 13.40
C GLY A 316 -17.42 -18.48 12.75
N ILE A 317 -17.13 -18.60 11.45
CA ILE A 317 -16.14 -17.76 10.77
C ILE A 317 -16.83 -16.46 10.29
N PRO A 318 -16.53 -15.28 10.87
CA PRO A 318 -17.26 -14.04 10.56
C PRO A 318 -16.77 -13.39 9.25
N ALA A 319 -16.64 -14.17 8.17
CA ALA A 319 -16.13 -13.73 6.87
C ALA A 319 -17.24 -13.60 5.82
N THR A 320 -16.96 -12.81 4.79
CA THR A 320 -17.68 -12.89 3.50
C THR A 320 -17.09 -14.02 2.65
N ILE A 321 -17.82 -14.52 1.65
CA ILE A 321 -17.31 -15.56 0.75
C ILE A 321 -16.02 -15.15 0.05
N GLY A 322 -15.92 -13.92 -0.47
CA GLY A 322 -14.71 -13.47 -1.17
C GLY A 322 -13.49 -13.45 -0.25
N GLY A 323 -13.65 -13.00 0.99
CA GLY A 323 -12.58 -13.07 2.00
C GLY A 323 -12.24 -14.50 2.40
N ALA A 324 -13.26 -15.36 2.54
CA ALA A 324 -13.09 -16.76 2.91
C ALA A 324 -12.34 -17.55 1.83
N VAL A 325 -12.73 -17.40 0.56
CA VAL A 325 -12.06 -18.03 -0.59
C VAL A 325 -10.62 -17.54 -0.67
N ARG A 326 -10.38 -16.22 -0.66
CA ARG A 326 -9.02 -15.67 -0.73
C ARG A 326 -8.10 -16.21 0.37
N MET A 327 -8.61 -16.38 1.58
CA MET A 327 -7.86 -16.87 2.73
C MET A 327 -7.87 -18.40 2.86
N ASN A 328 -8.52 -19.14 1.96
CA ASN A 328 -8.85 -20.56 2.17
C ASN A 328 -9.30 -20.81 3.63
N ALA A 329 -10.32 -20.06 4.04
CA ALA A 329 -10.79 -20.04 5.41
C ALA A 329 -11.33 -21.42 5.80
N GLY A 330 -11.09 -21.81 7.05
CA GLY A 330 -11.50 -23.12 7.51
C GLY A 330 -11.51 -23.25 9.02
N ALA A 331 -12.34 -24.16 9.52
CA ALA A 331 -12.42 -24.52 10.92
C ALA A 331 -13.02 -25.92 11.03
N TYR A 332 -12.69 -26.63 12.11
CA TYR A 332 -13.22 -27.97 12.40
C TYR A 332 -13.10 -28.96 11.22
N GLN A 333 -11.91 -29.00 10.59
CA GLN A 333 -11.57 -29.89 9.45
C GLN A 333 -12.31 -29.60 8.14
N THR A 334 -12.93 -28.43 8.01
CA THR A 334 -13.47 -27.93 6.73
C THR A 334 -12.68 -26.71 6.29
N GLU A 335 -12.11 -26.74 5.09
CA GLU A 335 -11.55 -25.58 4.39
C GLU A 335 -12.38 -25.22 3.15
N MET A 336 -12.28 -23.99 2.64
CA MET A 336 -13.08 -23.57 1.48
C MET A 336 -12.79 -24.41 0.25
N PHE A 337 -11.51 -24.64 -0.06
CA PHE A 337 -11.10 -25.35 -1.27
C PHE A 337 -11.31 -26.87 -1.22
N ASP A 338 -11.77 -27.42 -0.09
CA ASP A 338 -12.31 -28.78 -0.04
C ASP A 338 -13.65 -28.90 -0.80
N LEU A 339 -14.34 -27.78 -0.98
CA LEU A 339 -15.72 -27.71 -1.50
C LEU A 339 -15.88 -26.78 -2.71
N VAL A 340 -14.99 -25.81 -2.89
CA VAL A 340 -15.02 -24.91 -4.05
C VAL A 340 -14.71 -25.70 -5.31
N GLU A 341 -15.61 -25.64 -6.28
CA GLU A 341 -15.42 -26.19 -7.63
C GLU A 341 -14.89 -25.11 -8.59
N GLU A 342 -15.34 -23.88 -8.41
CA GLU A 342 -15.06 -22.77 -9.32
C GLU A 342 -15.13 -21.42 -8.61
N VAL A 343 -14.32 -20.45 -9.07
CA VAL A 343 -14.30 -19.08 -8.58
C VAL A 343 -14.32 -18.13 -9.77
N GLN A 344 -15.18 -17.12 -9.72
CA GLN A 344 -15.15 -16.03 -10.68
C GLN A 344 -14.40 -14.84 -10.08
N VAL A 345 -13.45 -14.29 -10.85
CA VAL A 345 -12.56 -13.22 -10.40
C VAL A 345 -12.41 -12.11 -11.43
N ILE A 346 -12.03 -10.92 -10.97
CA ILE A 346 -11.39 -9.92 -11.81
C ILE A 346 -9.88 -10.06 -11.64
N ARG A 347 -9.18 -10.38 -12.72
CA ARG A 347 -7.72 -10.50 -12.80
C ARG A 347 -7.21 -9.59 -13.90
N ASN A 348 -6.30 -8.67 -13.56
CA ASN A 348 -5.75 -7.69 -14.51
C ASN A 348 -6.81 -6.89 -15.28
N GLY A 349 -7.96 -6.64 -14.64
CA GLY A 349 -9.07 -5.87 -15.21
C GLY A 349 -10.05 -6.71 -16.03
N GLU A 350 -9.74 -7.99 -16.27
CA GLU A 350 -10.60 -8.90 -17.03
C GLU A 350 -11.34 -9.87 -16.13
N LEU A 351 -12.55 -10.23 -16.56
CA LEU A 351 -13.37 -11.20 -15.87
C LEU A 351 -12.94 -12.61 -16.26
N LEU A 352 -12.56 -13.42 -15.28
CA LEU A 352 -12.17 -14.81 -15.46
C LEU A 352 -13.02 -15.74 -14.60
N LYS A 353 -13.17 -16.97 -15.07
CA LYS A 353 -13.78 -18.08 -14.35
C LYS A 353 -12.70 -19.16 -14.21
N LEU A 354 -12.29 -19.43 -12.97
CA LEU A 354 -11.19 -20.32 -12.64
C LEU A 354 -11.74 -21.58 -11.99
N LYS A 355 -11.31 -22.76 -12.42
CA LYS A 355 -11.62 -23.99 -11.69
C LYS A 355 -10.74 -24.08 -10.45
N SER A 356 -11.22 -24.77 -9.43
CA SER A 356 -10.44 -25.04 -8.21
C SER A 356 -9.10 -25.71 -8.52
N SER A 357 -9.05 -26.59 -9.54
CA SER A 357 -7.82 -27.23 -10.02
C SER A 357 -6.76 -26.27 -10.57
N ASP A 358 -7.16 -25.06 -10.95
CA ASP A 358 -6.29 -24.05 -11.56
C ASP A 358 -5.77 -23.04 -10.53
N ILE A 359 -6.15 -23.21 -9.26
CA ILE A 359 -5.81 -22.33 -8.14
C ILE A 359 -4.92 -23.12 -7.18
N ASN A 360 -3.72 -22.61 -6.89
CA ASN A 360 -2.87 -23.23 -5.88
C ASN A 360 -3.30 -22.73 -4.49
N TYR A 361 -3.62 -23.65 -3.59
CA TYR A 361 -4.01 -23.34 -2.22
C TYR A 361 -3.28 -24.21 -1.19
N ARG A 362 -3.15 -23.68 0.03
CA ARG A 362 -2.66 -24.38 1.22
C ARG A 362 -3.31 -23.77 2.46
N TYR A 363 -2.92 -24.24 3.65
CA TYR A 363 -3.41 -23.68 4.91
C TYR A 363 -3.30 -22.14 4.92
N ARG A 364 -4.45 -21.48 4.99
CA ARG A 364 -4.62 -20.02 5.04
C ARG A 364 -4.07 -19.23 3.86
N HIS A 365 -3.94 -19.84 2.69
CA HIS A 365 -3.31 -19.19 1.54
C HIS A 365 -3.85 -19.71 0.19
N THR A 366 -3.99 -18.79 -0.76
CA THR A 366 -4.27 -19.04 -2.18
C THR A 366 -3.35 -18.19 -3.04
N ASP A 367 -3.12 -18.59 -4.30
CA ASP A 367 -2.38 -17.82 -5.30
C ASP A 367 -3.25 -16.77 -6.03
N LEU A 368 -4.50 -16.56 -5.61
CA LEU A 368 -5.38 -15.51 -6.12
C LEU A 368 -4.81 -14.10 -5.93
N GLY A 369 -3.88 -13.89 -4.99
CA GLY A 369 -3.08 -12.67 -4.90
C GLY A 369 -3.90 -11.36 -4.82
N LYS A 370 -3.88 -10.60 -5.92
CA LYS A 370 -4.59 -9.31 -6.10
C LYS A 370 -5.92 -9.44 -6.84
N ASP A 371 -6.31 -10.65 -7.22
CA ASP A 371 -7.59 -10.90 -7.87
C ASP A 371 -8.75 -10.52 -6.96
N ILE A 372 -9.82 -10.00 -7.56
CA ILE A 372 -11.06 -9.66 -6.87
C ILE A 372 -12.04 -10.79 -7.05
N VAL A 373 -12.29 -11.58 -6.00
CA VAL A 373 -13.34 -12.61 -6.02
C VAL A 373 -14.72 -11.97 -6.11
N LEU A 374 -15.53 -12.40 -7.07
CA LEU A 374 -16.89 -11.91 -7.30
C LEU A 374 -17.97 -12.91 -6.88
N GLU A 375 -17.72 -14.20 -7.12
CA GLU A 375 -18.58 -15.32 -6.71
C GLU A 375 -17.75 -16.60 -6.62
N ALA A 376 -18.27 -17.58 -5.90
CA ALA A 376 -17.73 -18.93 -5.83
C ALA A 376 -18.84 -19.96 -5.94
N THR A 377 -18.53 -21.07 -6.59
CA THR A 377 -19.40 -22.23 -6.74
C THR A 377 -18.88 -23.35 -5.86
N PHE A 378 -19.72 -23.84 -4.96
CA PHE A 378 -19.44 -24.95 -4.05
C PHE A 378 -20.15 -26.22 -4.52
N LYS A 379 -19.46 -27.34 -4.43
CA LYS A 379 -20.05 -28.67 -4.56
C LYS A 379 -20.31 -29.27 -3.18
N LEU A 380 -21.59 -29.32 -2.80
CA LEU A 380 -22.02 -29.88 -1.52
C LEU A 380 -22.62 -31.27 -1.70
N ASN A 381 -22.83 -31.98 -0.59
CA ASN A 381 -23.46 -33.30 -0.61
C ASN A 381 -24.86 -33.23 -0.01
N LYS A 382 -25.80 -34.03 -0.52
CA LYS A 382 -27.09 -34.20 0.15
C LYS A 382 -26.92 -34.98 1.45
N VAL A 383 -27.79 -34.70 2.41
CA VAL A 383 -27.96 -35.50 3.62
C VAL A 383 -29.41 -35.92 3.75
N ASP A 384 -29.65 -37.16 4.19
CA ASP A 384 -31.00 -37.71 4.34
C ASP A 384 -31.78 -37.03 5.48
N ASN A 385 -31.06 -36.57 6.52
CA ASN A 385 -31.63 -35.85 7.65
C ASN A 385 -30.87 -34.55 7.93
N ALA A 386 -31.44 -33.43 7.49
CA ALA A 386 -30.90 -32.08 7.72
C ALA A 386 -30.73 -31.74 9.21
N GLN A 387 -31.53 -32.32 10.11
CA GLN A 387 -31.45 -32.02 11.53
C GLN A 387 -30.11 -32.45 12.14
N VAL A 388 -29.56 -33.58 11.71
CA VAL A 388 -28.27 -34.09 12.22
C VAL A 388 -27.14 -33.09 11.98
N VAL A 389 -27.09 -32.50 10.79
CA VAL A 389 -26.03 -31.54 10.43
C VAL A 389 -26.30 -30.15 11.01
N LEU A 390 -27.56 -29.77 11.22
CA LEU A 390 -27.93 -28.56 11.96
C LEU A 390 -27.53 -28.64 13.43
N ASP A 391 -27.73 -29.80 14.07
CA ASP A 391 -27.34 -30.02 15.47
C ASP A 391 -25.82 -29.98 15.61
N LYS A 392 -25.08 -30.64 14.71
CA LYS A 392 -23.62 -30.55 14.65
C LYS A 392 -23.14 -29.10 14.47
N ARG A 393 -23.76 -28.35 13.55
CA ARG A 393 -23.45 -26.92 13.34
C ARG A 393 -23.65 -26.12 14.62
N LYS A 394 -24.75 -26.37 15.35
CA LYS A 394 -25.06 -25.70 16.62
C LYS A 394 -24.01 -26.02 17.68
N GLU A 395 -23.67 -27.29 17.87
CA GLU A 395 -22.63 -27.73 18.81
C GLU A 395 -21.29 -27.03 18.57
N LEU A 396 -20.83 -26.99 17.30
CA LEU A 396 -19.58 -26.34 16.92
C LEU A 396 -19.61 -24.83 17.20
N LEU A 397 -20.74 -24.18 16.89
CA LEU A 397 -20.92 -22.75 17.11
C LEU A 397 -20.94 -22.42 18.61
N ASP A 398 -21.66 -23.20 19.41
CA ASP A 398 -21.75 -23.02 20.86
C ASP A 398 -20.38 -23.22 21.53
N SER A 399 -19.65 -24.26 21.13
CA SER A 399 -18.26 -24.50 21.56
C SER A 399 -17.36 -23.30 21.27
N ARG A 400 -17.43 -22.76 20.05
CA ARG A 400 -16.65 -21.57 19.65
C ARG A 400 -17.02 -20.33 20.47
N ASN A 401 -18.32 -20.06 20.60
CA ASN A 401 -18.83 -18.89 21.33
C ASN A 401 -18.43 -18.93 22.81
N ASN A 402 -18.37 -20.12 23.40
CA ASN A 402 -17.91 -20.32 24.76
C ASN A 402 -16.39 -20.10 24.90
N ALA A 403 -15.59 -20.45 23.90
CA ALA A 403 -14.13 -20.31 23.94
C ALA A 403 -13.61 -18.90 23.55
N GLN A 404 -14.36 -18.14 22.76
CA GLN A 404 -13.88 -16.90 22.12
C GLN A 404 -14.60 -15.64 22.61
N PRO A 405 -13.96 -14.44 22.55
CA PRO A 405 -14.58 -13.17 22.92
C PRO A 405 -15.54 -12.67 21.83
N VAL A 406 -16.64 -13.39 21.64
CA VAL A 406 -17.74 -12.98 20.75
C VAL A 406 -18.38 -11.69 21.26
N ASN A 407 -18.99 -10.92 20.36
CA ASN A 407 -19.59 -9.61 20.65
C ASN A 407 -18.61 -8.55 21.20
N THR A 408 -17.32 -8.71 20.93
CA THR A 408 -16.29 -7.68 21.19
C THR A 408 -15.73 -7.16 19.87
N LEU A 409 -15.10 -5.99 19.90
CA LEU A 409 -14.41 -5.42 18.74
C LEU A 409 -13.06 -6.12 18.58
N ASN A 410 -12.96 -7.12 17.70
CA ASN A 410 -11.75 -7.90 17.44
C ASN A 410 -11.66 -8.32 15.96
N VAL A 411 -10.53 -8.92 15.59
CA VAL A 411 -10.22 -9.40 14.23
C VAL A 411 -9.93 -10.91 14.18
N GLY A 412 -10.47 -11.66 15.14
CA GLY A 412 -10.15 -13.07 15.29
C GLY A 412 -8.81 -13.32 15.98
N SER A 413 -8.24 -14.50 15.71
CA SER A 413 -6.93 -14.89 16.24
C SER A 413 -5.83 -14.03 15.63
N LEU A 414 -5.04 -13.40 16.48
CA LEU A 414 -4.00 -12.46 16.08
C LEU A 414 -2.80 -13.19 15.43
N PHE A 415 -2.35 -14.28 16.04
CA PHE A 415 -1.19 -15.04 15.61
C PHE A 415 -1.55 -16.45 15.15
N LYS A 416 -0.78 -16.96 14.19
CA LYS A 416 -0.78 -18.38 13.85
C LYS A 416 -0.26 -19.20 15.02
N ASN A 417 -0.72 -20.45 15.14
CA ASN A 417 -0.15 -21.37 16.13
C ASN A 417 1.26 -21.82 15.68
N PRO A 418 2.29 -21.67 16.53
CA PRO A 418 3.61 -22.21 16.25
C PRO A 418 3.61 -23.74 16.30
N LYS A 419 4.61 -24.39 15.69
CA LYS A 419 4.70 -25.84 15.65
C LYS A 419 4.81 -26.43 17.07
N GLY A 420 3.87 -27.30 17.43
CA GLY A 420 3.85 -28.01 18.71
C GLY A 420 3.32 -27.21 19.89
N ASP A 421 2.78 -26.00 19.67
CA ASP A 421 2.26 -25.15 20.74
C ASP A 421 1.11 -24.26 20.25
N HIS A 422 0.46 -23.56 21.16
CA HIS A 422 -0.63 -22.63 20.86
C HIS A 422 -0.23 -21.21 21.23
N ALA A 423 -0.44 -20.26 20.30
CA ALA A 423 -0.13 -18.86 20.55
C ALA A 423 -0.85 -18.34 21.80
N ALA A 424 -2.13 -18.71 21.98
CA ALA A 424 -2.91 -18.35 23.17
C ALA A 424 -2.23 -18.78 24.48
N ARG A 425 -1.75 -20.03 24.55
CA ARG A 425 -1.10 -20.58 25.74
C ARG A 425 0.19 -19.81 26.05
N LEU A 426 1.00 -19.52 25.03
CA LEU A 426 2.25 -18.77 25.16
C LEU A 426 2.01 -17.34 25.67
N ILE A 427 0.99 -16.66 25.15
CA ILE A 427 0.64 -15.29 25.56
C ILE A 427 0.11 -15.29 27.00
N GLU A 428 -0.72 -16.27 27.36
CA GLU A 428 -1.25 -16.43 28.71
C GLU A 428 -0.13 -16.77 29.72
N ALA A 429 0.76 -17.71 29.40
CA ALA A 429 1.91 -18.04 30.23
C ALA A 429 2.95 -16.89 30.31
N SER A 430 2.92 -15.97 29.35
CA SER A 430 3.66 -14.71 29.44
C SER A 430 3.07 -13.71 30.44
N GLY A 431 1.87 -13.97 30.99
CA GLY A 431 1.18 -13.08 31.92
C GLY A 431 0.48 -11.91 31.25
N LEU A 432 0.22 -12.00 29.94
CA LEU A 432 -0.32 -10.90 29.14
C LEU A 432 -1.83 -10.96 28.95
N LYS A 433 -2.52 -12.01 29.42
CA LYS A 433 -3.99 -12.09 29.35
C LYS A 433 -4.60 -10.96 30.18
N GLY A 434 -5.49 -10.19 29.58
CA GLY A 434 -6.08 -9.00 30.20
C GLY A 434 -5.19 -7.75 30.18
N TYR A 435 -3.95 -7.84 29.68
CA TYR A 435 -3.03 -6.70 29.62
C TYR A 435 -3.59 -5.59 28.71
N LYS A 436 -3.45 -4.33 29.15
CA LYS A 436 -3.91 -3.14 28.43
C LYS A 436 -2.75 -2.23 28.07
N HIS A 437 -2.81 -1.67 26.87
CA HIS A 437 -1.93 -0.62 26.39
C HIS A 437 -2.78 0.46 25.73
N GLY A 438 -3.01 1.57 26.44
CA GLY A 438 -4.05 2.52 26.07
C GLY A 438 -5.43 1.84 26.02
N GLU A 439 -6.14 2.02 24.91
CA GLU A 439 -7.45 1.40 24.67
C GLU A 439 -7.37 0.00 24.02
N ALA A 440 -6.17 -0.47 23.66
CA ALA A 440 -5.95 -1.82 23.15
C ALA A 440 -5.77 -2.81 24.31
N GLN A 441 -6.37 -4.00 24.20
CA GLN A 441 -6.32 -5.00 25.27
C GLN A 441 -6.15 -6.42 24.72
N VAL A 442 -5.33 -7.23 25.39
CA VAL A 442 -5.34 -8.69 25.22
C VAL A 442 -6.57 -9.25 25.92
N SER A 443 -7.42 -9.98 25.19
CA SER A 443 -8.69 -10.48 25.72
C SER A 443 -8.53 -11.28 27.02
N ASP A 444 -9.38 -10.99 28.00
CA ASP A 444 -9.52 -11.76 29.24
C ASP A 444 -10.04 -13.18 29.00
N LYS A 445 -10.73 -13.40 27.88
CA LYS A 445 -11.33 -14.69 27.54
C LYS A 445 -10.37 -15.60 26.79
N HIS A 446 -9.68 -15.06 25.78
CA HIS A 446 -8.77 -15.84 24.94
C HIS A 446 -7.54 -15.02 24.54
N ALA A 447 -6.36 -15.36 25.08
CA ALA A 447 -5.16 -14.51 24.97
C ALA A 447 -4.61 -14.28 23.55
N ASN A 448 -5.01 -15.08 22.56
CA ASN A 448 -4.67 -14.82 21.14
C ASN A 448 -5.62 -13.82 20.44
N PHE A 449 -6.47 -13.09 21.17
CA PHE A 449 -7.37 -12.09 20.62
C PHE A 449 -7.05 -10.73 21.24
N LEU A 450 -6.97 -9.70 20.39
CA LEU A 450 -6.95 -8.31 20.85
C LEU A 450 -8.34 -7.69 20.72
N ILE A 451 -8.67 -6.88 21.71
CA ILE A 451 -9.94 -6.17 21.82
C ILE A 451 -9.66 -4.67 21.71
N ASN A 452 -10.44 -3.99 20.88
CA ASN A 452 -10.55 -2.54 20.93
C ASN A 452 -11.60 -2.15 21.97
N ASN A 453 -11.20 -1.45 23.05
CA ASN A 453 -12.13 -0.96 24.08
C ASN A 453 -12.95 0.27 23.66
N ARG A 454 -12.83 0.69 22.39
CA ARG A 454 -13.71 1.50 21.51
C ARG A 454 -12.92 2.54 20.75
N ASN A 455 -11.86 3.08 21.36
CA ASN A 455 -11.10 4.21 20.83
C ASN A 455 -9.61 3.90 20.60
N ALA A 456 -9.23 2.61 20.55
CA ALA A 456 -7.85 2.25 20.24
C ALA A 456 -7.48 2.71 18.83
N SER A 457 -6.29 3.28 18.72
CA SER A 457 -5.63 3.57 17.45
C SER A 457 -4.96 2.31 16.89
N ALA A 458 -4.68 2.31 15.58
CA ALA A 458 -3.90 1.25 14.95
C ALA A 458 -2.48 1.19 15.54
N LYS A 459 -1.91 2.36 15.88
CA LYS A 459 -0.63 2.47 16.56
C LYS A 459 -0.62 1.78 17.92
N GLU A 460 -1.59 2.06 18.80
CA GLU A 460 -1.68 1.39 20.11
C GLU A 460 -1.85 -0.13 19.97
N MET A 461 -2.64 -0.58 18.99
CA MET A 461 -2.77 -2.00 18.68
C MET A 461 -1.43 -2.62 18.28
N MET A 462 -0.65 -1.93 17.44
CA MET A 462 0.67 -2.42 17.01
C MET A 462 1.70 -2.43 18.13
N GLU A 463 1.71 -1.41 18.99
CA GLU A 463 2.56 -1.37 20.18
C GLU A 463 2.26 -2.56 21.11
N LEU A 464 0.98 -2.88 21.30
CA LEU A 464 0.57 -4.07 22.06
C LEU A 464 0.98 -5.38 21.37
N ILE A 465 0.83 -5.48 20.04
CA ILE A 465 1.26 -6.64 19.26
C ILE A 465 2.77 -6.88 19.41
N GLU A 466 3.59 -5.84 19.31
CA GLU A 466 5.04 -5.96 19.44
C GLU A 466 5.48 -6.27 20.87
N LEU A 467 4.79 -5.73 21.89
CA LEU A 467 4.98 -6.15 23.27
C LEU A 467 4.73 -7.64 23.43
N VAL A 468 3.60 -8.15 22.93
CA VAL A 468 3.26 -9.58 23.01
C VAL A 468 4.32 -10.45 22.32
N LYS A 469 4.74 -10.09 21.11
CA LYS A 469 5.78 -10.83 20.37
C LYS A 469 7.11 -10.83 21.13
N THR A 470 7.51 -9.69 21.67
CA THR A 470 8.77 -9.53 22.41
C THR A 470 8.77 -10.37 23.67
N THR A 471 7.73 -10.25 24.50
CA THR A 471 7.63 -11.01 25.76
C THR A 471 7.60 -12.52 25.54
N VAL A 472 6.84 -12.99 24.53
CA VAL A 472 6.79 -14.43 24.20
C VAL A 472 8.16 -14.91 23.70
N TYR A 473 8.84 -14.14 22.86
CA TYR A 473 10.18 -14.48 22.40
C TYR A 473 11.19 -14.50 23.54
N GLU A 474 11.15 -13.54 24.46
CA GLU A 474 12.06 -13.50 25.60
C GLU A 474 11.92 -14.72 26.50
N LYS A 475 10.68 -15.12 26.81
CA LYS A 475 10.36 -16.25 27.71
C LYS A 475 10.53 -17.63 27.06
N PHE A 476 10.09 -17.78 25.81
CA PHE A 476 9.97 -19.11 25.18
C PHE A 476 10.91 -19.30 23.99
N LYS A 477 11.61 -18.25 23.54
CA LYS A 477 12.43 -18.24 22.32
C LYS A 477 11.64 -18.64 21.05
N ILE A 478 10.33 -18.42 21.07
CA ILE A 478 9.41 -18.66 19.96
C ILE A 478 9.00 -17.32 19.36
N ARG A 479 9.12 -17.17 18.04
CA ARG A 479 8.65 -15.99 17.31
C ARG A 479 7.22 -16.24 16.85
N LEU A 480 6.28 -15.41 17.31
CA LEU A 480 4.90 -15.45 16.85
C LEU A 480 4.77 -14.73 15.50
N GLU A 481 4.08 -15.37 14.56
CA GLU A 481 3.73 -14.81 13.25
C GLU A 481 2.28 -14.33 13.25
N MET A 482 2.03 -13.10 12.78
CA MET A 482 0.68 -12.57 12.64
C MET A 482 -0.11 -13.33 11.56
N GLU A 483 -1.38 -13.60 11.85
CA GLU A 483 -2.40 -14.05 10.88
C GLU A 483 -3.22 -12.87 10.34
N VAL A 484 -3.47 -11.88 11.21
CA VAL A 484 -4.17 -10.64 10.87
C VAL A 484 -3.41 -9.87 9.80
N GLN A 485 -4.14 -9.42 8.79
CA GLN A 485 -3.59 -8.62 7.70
C GLN A 485 -3.48 -7.15 8.12
N LYS A 486 -2.39 -6.50 7.71
CA LYS A 486 -2.22 -5.05 7.84
C LYS A 486 -2.52 -4.39 6.51
N ALA A 487 -3.20 -3.24 6.53
CA ALA A 487 -3.39 -2.41 5.35
C ALA A 487 -3.27 -0.92 5.67
N GLY A 488 -2.75 -0.16 4.70
CA GLY A 488 -2.62 1.29 4.83
C GLY A 488 -1.36 1.74 5.57
N GLU A 489 -1.42 2.95 6.10
CA GLU A 489 -0.29 3.67 6.71
C GLU A 489 -0.60 4.15 8.14
N GLY A 490 0.43 4.43 8.93
CA GLY A 490 0.27 4.94 10.30
C GLY A 490 0.05 3.82 11.33
N PHE A 491 1.00 2.89 11.38
CA PHE A 491 1.09 1.80 12.36
C PHE A 491 2.13 2.10 13.43
#